data_AF-A0A520Q9E4-F1
#
_entry.id   AF-A0A520Q9E4-F1
#
_cell.length_a   1.000
_cell.length_b   1.000
_cell.length_c   1.000
_cell.angle_alpha   90.00
_cell.angle_beta   90.00
_cell.angle_gamma   90.00
#
_symmetry.space_group_name_H-M   'P 1'
#
loop_
_entity.id
_entity.type
_entity.pdbx_description
1 polymer ?
#
loop_
_entity_poly.entity_id
_entity_poly.type
_entity_poly.pdbx_seq_one_letter_code
_entity_poly.pdbx_strand_id
1 'polypeptide(L)'
;MKITINLLLAIAFFGIESHVSANNWHYETFDSNPMSRGWSIHGDKSLFNWNENSKSLQVIWDSEKPNSFFYKPLGLVLTESDSFAFTFQITLDSVKAGYLEGKPYSFEVSLGLLNLASAKVKGFDRGTGLDSPNLVEWDYFPDTGFGATVSPALASDKSEFSAGFTFPAELLIGKTYSVKLSFNAEEKLLKTDMLENGKPWEKIAEVKMGSDFSGFFVDAFSISNFSAKDSESSLLAIGTVDDIAITSSGSLPSLIGMKTNDSEWQAKTFLYDSNKWKIEGSGDFRSWNQLDLDFESVNFFQYLQNPTNKGIQFYRLSH
;
A
#
# COMPACT_ATOMS: atom_id res chain seq x y z
N MET A 1 18.90 -44.33 27.63
CA MET A 1 18.35 -43.81 26.37
C MET A 1 17.48 -42.60 26.71
N LYS A 2 18.03 -41.38 26.58
CA LYS A 2 17.29 -40.13 26.82
C LYS A 2 16.54 -39.81 25.53
N ILE A 3 15.21 -39.85 25.57
CA ILE A 3 14.38 -39.34 24.48
C ILE A 3 14.21 -37.84 24.76
N THR A 4 14.96 -37.03 24.03
CA THR A 4 14.75 -35.58 23.97
C THR A 4 13.58 -35.35 23.04
N ILE A 5 12.40 -35.03 23.59
CA ILE A 5 11.26 -34.56 22.80
C ILE A 5 11.40 -33.04 22.71
N ASN A 6 11.84 -32.55 21.55
CA ASN A 6 11.68 -31.14 21.19
C ASN A 6 10.18 -30.89 20.99
N LEU A 7 9.48 -30.42 22.03
CA LEU A 7 8.15 -29.84 21.86
C LEU A 7 8.32 -28.49 21.16
N LEU A 8 8.00 -28.47 19.88
CA LEU A 8 7.71 -27.26 19.14
C LEU A 8 6.49 -26.61 19.82
N LEU A 9 6.69 -25.47 20.49
CA LEU A 9 5.61 -24.73 21.14
C LEU A 9 4.67 -24.22 20.06
N ALA A 10 3.48 -24.81 19.95
CA ALA A 10 2.45 -24.35 19.02
C ALA A 10 1.87 -23.03 19.55
N ILE A 11 2.36 -21.91 19.01
CA ILE A 11 1.70 -20.61 19.18
C ILE A 11 0.44 -20.65 18.33
N ALA A 12 -0.69 -21.02 18.91
CA ALA A 12 -1.99 -20.96 18.25
C ALA A 12 -2.62 -19.59 18.51
N PHE A 13 -2.70 -18.75 17.48
CA PHE A 13 -3.53 -17.55 17.49
C PHE A 13 -4.94 -17.95 17.05
N PHE A 14 -5.92 -17.76 17.94
CA PHE A 14 -7.32 -17.93 17.60
C PHE A 14 -7.96 -16.54 17.46
N GLY A 15 -8.34 -16.18 16.22
CA GLY A 15 -9.35 -15.15 16.01
C GLY A 15 -10.72 -15.73 16.37
N ILE A 16 -11.50 -15.03 17.19
CA ILE A 16 -12.90 -15.40 17.40
C ILE A 16 -13.65 -14.90 16.17
N GLU A 17 -13.97 -15.82 15.24
CA GLU A 17 -14.83 -15.56 14.10
C GLU A 17 -16.28 -15.44 14.58
N SER A 18 -16.80 -14.22 14.63
CA SER A 18 -18.24 -13.98 14.62
C SER A 18 -18.60 -13.31 13.30
N HIS A 19 -19.22 -14.09 12.41
CA HIS A 19 -19.60 -13.82 11.02
C HIS A 19 -18.48 -14.00 9.99
N VAL A 20 -18.73 -14.90 9.02
CA VAL A 20 -17.91 -15.14 7.83
C VAL A 20 -17.99 -13.90 6.92
N SER A 21 -17.31 -12.84 7.32
CA SER A 21 -16.82 -11.80 6.42
C SER A 21 -15.38 -12.17 6.10
N ALA A 22 -15.01 -12.23 4.82
CA ALA A 22 -13.60 -12.33 4.46
C ALA A 22 -12.85 -11.18 5.15
N ASN A 23 -11.74 -11.47 5.81
CA ASN A 23 -10.94 -10.42 6.41
C ASN A 23 -10.34 -9.57 5.29
N ASN A 24 -10.71 -8.29 5.22
CA ASN A 24 -10.31 -7.36 4.16
C ASN A 24 -8.94 -6.74 4.46
N TRP A 25 -7.98 -7.59 4.80
CA TRP A 25 -6.61 -7.25 5.12
C TRP A 25 -5.69 -7.94 4.12
N HIS A 26 -4.83 -7.18 3.44
CA HIS A 26 -3.95 -7.69 2.38
C HIS A 26 -2.50 -7.37 2.70
N TYR A 27 -1.58 -8.28 2.34
CA TYR A 27 -0.14 -8.09 2.50
C TYR A 27 0.68 -8.80 1.43
N GLU A 28 1.71 -8.13 0.91
CA GLU A 28 2.60 -8.64 -0.13
C GLU A 28 4.06 -8.18 0.09
N THR A 29 4.99 -9.14 0.01
CA THR A 29 6.46 -8.90 0.09
C THR A 29 7.21 -9.41 -1.13
N PHE A 30 6.48 -9.94 -2.11
CA PHE A 30 7.02 -10.60 -3.29
C PHE A 30 8.04 -11.72 -3.00
N ASP A 31 8.04 -12.27 -1.78
CA ASP A 31 8.90 -13.39 -1.35
C ASP A 31 8.68 -14.70 -2.13
N SER A 32 7.59 -14.76 -2.88
CA SER A 32 7.11 -15.86 -3.70
C SER A 32 6.33 -15.31 -4.90
N ASN A 33 6.15 -16.12 -5.95
CA ASN A 33 5.48 -15.68 -7.17
C ASN A 33 4.10 -15.05 -6.90
N PRO A 34 3.91 -13.74 -7.13
CA PRO A 34 2.68 -13.03 -6.78
C PRO A 34 1.45 -13.50 -7.57
N MET A 35 1.65 -14.03 -8.78
CA MET A 35 0.54 -14.56 -9.60
C MET A 35 -0.15 -15.76 -8.94
N SER A 36 0.59 -16.52 -8.12
CA SER A 36 0.03 -17.61 -7.32
C SER A 36 -0.71 -17.13 -6.06
N ARG A 37 -0.56 -15.85 -5.72
CA ARG A 37 -1.14 -15.21 -4.52
C ARG A 37 -2.25 -14.22 -4.86
N GLY A 38 -2.86 -14.37 -6.04
CA GLY A 38 -4.03 -13.61 -6.45
C GLY A 38 -3.71 -12.25 -7.11
N TRP A 39 -2.44 -11.96 -7.41
CA TRP A 39 -2.11 -10.85 -8.30
C TRP A 39 -2.40 -11.19 -9.75
N SER A 40 -2.67 -10.17 -10.55
CA SER A 40 -2.99 -10.30 -11.96
C SER A 40 -2.47 -9.12 -12.76
N ILE A 41 -2.35 -9.32 -14.08
CA ILE A 41 -1.87 -8.28 -15.00
C ILE A 41 -2.95 -7.97 -16.05
N HIS A 42 -3.13 -6.69 -16.32
CA HIS A 42 -3.83 -6.17 -17.49
C HIS A 42 -2.86 -5.30 -18.32
N GLY A 43 -3.02 -5.27 -19.64
CA GLY A 43 -2.17 -4.49 -20.54
C GLY A 43 -0.85 -5.20 -20.90
N ASP A 44 0.22 -4.42 -21.03
CA ASP A 44 1.56 -4.89 -21.39
C ASP A 44 2.25 -5.55 -20.19
N LYS A 45 2.39 -6.87 -20.24
CA LYS A 45 3.01 -7.67 -19.18
C LYS A 45 4.53 -7.45 -19.05
N SER A 46 5.19 -6.94 -20.10
CA SER A 46 6.64 -6.71 -20.07
C SER A 46 7.06 -5.63 -19.08
N LEU A 47 6.11 -4.83 -18.61
CA LEU A 47 6.31 -3.77 -17.62
C LEU A 47 6.41 -4.26 -16.17
N PHE A 48 6.07 -5.52 -15.92
CA PHE A 48 6.01 -6.08 -14.57
C PHE A 48 6.77 -7.41 -14.53
N ASN A 49 7.92 -7.40 -13.86
CA ASN A 49 8.81 -8.56 -13.81
C ASN A 49 9.10 -8.95 -12.37
N TRP A 50 8.48 -10.03 -11.90
CA TRP A 50 8.85 -10.64 -10.64
C TRP A 50 10.09 -11.50 -10.81
N ASN A 51 11.12 -11.24 -10.02
CA ASN A 51 12.39 -11.96 -10.07
C ASN A 51 12.55 -12.88 -8.86
N GLU A 52 12.61 -14.19 -9.11
CA GLU A 52 12.72 -15.22 -8.07
C GLU A 52 14.01 -15.10 -7.24
N ASN A 53 15.11 -14.63 -7.82
CA ASN A 53 16.40 -14.52 -7.13
C ASN A 53 16.44 -13.33 -6.19
N SER A 54 15.93 -12.17 -6.62
CA SER A 54 15.86 -10.96 -5.79
C SER A 54 14.61 -10.90 -4.92
N LYS A 55 13.62 -11.78 -5.17
CA LYS A 55 12.32 -11.82 -4.50
C LYS A 55 11.62 -10.46 -4.49
N SER A 56 11.71 -9.77 -5.61
CA SER A 56 11.18 -8.43 -5.76
C SER A 56 10.44 -8.29 -7.08
N LEU A 57 9.47 -7.38 -7.09
CA LEU A 57 8.79 -6.98 -8.31
C LEU A 57 9.51 -5.75 -8.89
N GLN A 58 10.15 -5.94 -10.04
CA GLN A 58 10.64 -4.83 -10.85
C GLN A 58 9.50 -4.32 -11.73
N VAL A 59 9.41 -2.99 -11.82
CA VAL A 59 8.36 -2.28 -12.53
C VAL A 59 9.00 -1.28 -13.49
N ILE A 60 8.44 -1.19 -14.69
CA ILE A 60 8.76 -0.16 -15.67
C ILE A 60 7.51 0.69 -15.85
N TRP A 61 7.62 1.97 -15.52
CA TRP A 61 6.64 2.99 -15.89
C TRP A 61 7.10 3.61 -17.20
N ASP A 62 6.48 3.23 -18.30
CA ASP A 62 6.73 3.73 -19.65
C ASP A 62 5.42 4.29 -20.23
N SER A 63 5.37 5.61 -20.28
CA SER A 63 4.21 6.37 -20.73
C SER A 63 3.89 6.20 -22.23
N GLU A 64 4.82 5.65 -23.03
CA GLU A 64 4.58 5.30 -24.43
C GLU A 64 3.74 4.03 -24.57
N LYS A 65 3.66 3.23 -23.50
CA LYS A 65 2.93 1.96 -23.48
C LYS A 65 1.46 2.17 -23.13
N PRO A 66 0.58 1.22 -23.51
CA PRO A 66 -0.81 1.26 -23.09
C PRO A 66 -0.97 1.22 -21.58
N ASN A 67 -2.12 1.68 -21.10
CA ASN A 67 -2.52 1.50 -19.70
C ASN A 67 -2.38 0.04 -19.29
N SER A 68 -1.56 -0.20 -18.27
CA SER A 68 -1.20 -1.53 -17.81
C SER A 68 -1.17 -1.55 -16.29
N PHE A 69 -1.70 -2.62 -15.71
CA PHE A 69 -1.94 -2.70 -14.27
C PHE A 69 -1.43 -4.03 -13.75
N PHE A 70 -0.56 -3.99 -12.74
CA PHE A 70 -0.25 -5.13 -11.90
C PHE A 70 -1.04 -4.98 -10.60
N TYR A 71 -2.07 -5.79 -10.42
CA TYR A 71 -3.12 -5.51 -9.44
C TYR A 71 -3.50 -6.71 -8.59
N LYS A 72 -4.03 -6.39 -7.40
CA LYS A 72 -4.60 -7.33 -6.43
C LYS A 72 -6.05 -6.92 -6.12
N PRO A 73 -7.06 -7.71 -6.54
CA PRO A 73 -8.44 -7.47 -6.12
C PRO A 73 -8.56 -7.53 -4.59
N LEU A 74 -9.29 -6.57 -4.03
CA LEU A 74 -9.47 -6.46 -2.57
C LEU A 74 -10.53 -7.44 -2.04
N GLY A 75 -11.46 -7.89 -2.90
CA GLY A 75 -12.62 -8.69 -2.48
C GLY A 75 -13.77 -7.87 -1.89
N LEU A 76 -13.65 -6.54 -1.91
CA LEU A 76 -14.67 -5.55 -1.57
C LEU A 76 -14.53 -4.34 -2.48
N VAL A 77 -15.52 -3.45 -2.42
CA VAL A 77 -15.45 -2.10 -2.98
C VAL A 77 -15.33 -1.12 -1.82
N LEU A 78 -14.30 -0.28 -1.84
CA LEU A 78 -14.13 0.84 -0.94
C LEU A 78 -14.70 2.10 -1.59
N THR A 79 -15.39 2.90 -0.79
CA THR A 79 -16.05 4.14 -1.21
C THR A 79 -15.61 5.32 -0.37
N GLU A 80 -16.11 6.52 -0.66
CA GLU A 80 -15.89 7.70 0.17
C GLU A 80 -16.48 7.57 1.58
N SER A 81 -17.34 6.57 1.82
CA SER A 81 -17.93 6.29 3.14
C SER A 81 -17.05 5.35 3.98
N ASP A 82 -16.01 4.76 3.39
CA ASP A 82 -15.13 3.82 4.06
C ASP A 82 -13.82 4.49 4.47
N SER A 83 -13.43 4.32 5.72
CA SER A 83 -12.10 4.71 6.18
C SER A 83 -11.10 3.58 5.91
N PHE A 84 -10.01 3.87 5.21
CA PHE A 84 -9.02 2.86 4.83
C PHE A 84 -7.61 3.43 4.75
N ALA A 85 -6.63 2.53 4.76
CA ALA A 85 -5.24 2.88 4.55
C ALA A 85 -4.54 1.81 3.72
N PHE A 86 -3.53 2.24 2.97
CA PHE A 86 -2.60 1.34 2.32
C PHE A 86 -1.18 1.89 2.43
N THR A 87 -0.21 0.99 2.40
CA THR A 87 1.20 1.32 2.41
C THR A 87 1.96 0.44 1.42
N PHE A 88 3.10 0.94 0.95
CA PHE A 88 4.04 0.23 0.10
C PHE A 88 5.43 0.85 0.25
N GLN A 89 6.45 0.12 -0.16
CA GLN A 89 7.79 0.62 -0.38
C GLN A 89 8.07 0.74 -1.88
N ILE A 90 8.77 1.80 -2.26
CA ILE A 90 9.23 2.03 -3.63
C ILE A 90 10.70 2.42 -3.64
N THR A 91 11.44 1.96 -4.64
CA THR A 91 12.79 2.43 -4.96
C THR A 91 12.86 2.65 -6.46
N LEU A 92 13.30 3.84 -6.89
CA LEU A 92 13.50 4.15 -8.30
C LEU A 92 14.97 3.95 -8.65
N ASP A 93 15.25 3.12 -9.65
CA ASP A 93 16.58 2.82 -10.17
C ASP A 93 16.99 3.80 -11.28
N SER A 94 16.00 4.26 -12.05
CA SER A 94 16.20 5.28 -13.08
C SER A 94 14.90 6.01 -13.35
N VAL A 95 15.02 7.28 -13.73
CA VAL A 95 13.90 8.15 -14.07
C VAL A 95 14.32 9.06 -15.22
N LYS A 96 13.45 9.18 -16.22
CA LYS A 96 13.60 10.07 -17.35
C LYS A 96 12.22 10.64 -17.69
N ALA A 97 12.01 11.92 -17.42
CA ALA A 97 10.77 12.63 -17.74
C ALA A 97 10.99 13.64 -18.88
N GLY A 98 9.92 13.99 -19.60
CA GLY A 98 9.95 15.04 -20.62
C GLY A 98 10.93 14.80 -21.78
N TYR A 99 11.25 13.54 -22.09
CA TYR A 99 12.36 13.20 -22.99
C TYR A 99 11.97 12.94 -24.44
N LEU A 100 10.68 12.76 -24.70
CA LEU A 100 10.18 12.49 -26.05
C LEU A 100 10.03 13.78 -26.83
N GLU A 101 10.32 13.71 -28.12
CA GLU A 101 10.12 14.83 -29.03
C GLU A 101 8.65 15.26 -29.02
N GLY A 102 8.39 16.55 -28.79
CA GLY A 102 7.04 17.11 -28.67
C GLY A 102 6.33 16.81 -27.34
N LYS A 103 6.97 16.11 -26.38
CA LYS A 103 6.40 15.82 -25.06
C LYS A 103 7.35 16.19 -23.91
N PRO A 104 7.62 17.50 -23.70
CA PRO A 104 8.64 17.97 -22.77
C PRO A 104 8.23 17.94 -21.30
N TYR A 105 6.98 17.61 -20.98
CA TYR A 105 6.46 17.67 -19.62
C TYR A 105 6.54 16.33 -18.87
N SER A 106 6.43 16.40 -17.55
CA SER A 106 6.47 15.23 -16.67
C SER A 106 5.17 14.41 -16.73
N PHE A 107 5.28 13.12 -16.46
CA PHE A 107 4.16 12.20 -16.26
C PHE A 107 4.39 11.35 -15.01
N GLU A 108 3.33 10.74 -14.48
CA GLU A 108 3.35 10.13 -13.15
C GLU A 108 3.93 8.70 -13.11
N VAL A 109 4.71 8.44 -12.05
CA VAL A 109 4.82 7.12 -11.43
C VAL A 109 3.64 6.98 -10.48
N SER A 110 2.76 5.98 -10.68
CA SER A 110 1.51 5.87 -9.92
C SER A 110 1.32 4.51 -9.26
N LEU A 111 0.90 4.55 -7.99
CA LEU A 111 0.47 3.40 -7.19
C LEU A 111 -0.75 3.79 -6.35
N GLY A 112 -1.73 2.90 -6.24
CA GLY A 112 -2.91 3.20 -5.44
C GLY A 112 -4.04 2.21 -5.61
N LEU A 113 -5.25 2.70 -5.38
CA LEU A 113 -6.49 1.96 -5.56
C LEU A 113 -7.20 2.43 -6.82
N LEU A 114 -7.78 1.48 -7.56
CA LEU A 114 -8.59 1.76 -8.73
C LEU A 114 -9.82 0.86 -8.78
N ASN A 115 -10.76 1.22 -9.64
CA ASN A 115 -11.84 0.33 -10.06
C ASN A 115 -11.42 -0.50 -11.28
N LEU A 116 -11.38 -1.82 -11.16
CA LEU A 116 -10.94 -2.69 -12.26
C LEU A 116 -11.87 -2.62 -13.47
N ALA A 117 -13.17 -2.42 -13.26
CA ALA A 117 -14.12 -2.35 -14.36
C ALA A 117 -13.93 -1.06 -15.15
N SER A 118 -13.86 0.10 -14.48
CA SER A 118 -13.63 1.38 -15.18
C SER A 118 -12.23 1.44 -15.80
N ALA A 119 -11.18 1.02 -15.09
CA ALA A 119 -9.79 1.13 -15.56
C ALA A 119 -9.50 0.34 -16.85
N LYS A 120 -10.29 -0.70 -17.13
CA LYS A 120 -10.09 -1.60 -18.29
C LYS A 120 -10.98 -1.25 -19.48
N VAL A 121 -11.85 -0.25 -19.37
CA VAL A 121 -12.63 0.20 -20.53
C VAL A 121 -11.75 1.00 -21.49
N LYS A 122 -12.09 0.95 -22.78
CA LYS A 122 -11.34 1.68 -23.82
C LYS A 122 -11.29 3.21 -23.58
N GLY A 123 -12.31 3.76 -22.91
CA GLY A 123 -12.41 5.18 -22.62
C GLY A 123 -11.63 5.64 -21.40
N PHE A 124 -10.97 4.74 -20.67
CA PHE A 124 -10.12 5.13 -19.54
C PHE A 124 -8.81 5.71 -20.08
N ASP A 125 -8.61 7.01 -19.89
CA ASP A 125 -7.44 7.75 -20.37
C ASP A 125 -6.95 8.76 -19.34
N ARG A 126 -5.81 8.44 -18.72
CA ARG A 126 -5.16 9.31 -17.74
C ARG A 126 -4.45 10.48 -18.41
N GLY A 127 -3.98 10.32 -19.65
CA GLY A 127 -3.25 11.33 -20.39
C GLY A 127 -4.09 12.58 -20.69
N THR A 128 -5.42 12.44 -20.81
CA THR A 128 -6.31 13.60 -21.02
C THR A 128 -6.48 14.45 -19.77
N GLY A 129 -6.15 13.90 -18.59
CA GLY A 129 -6.41 14.51 -17.29
C GLY A 129 -7.90 14.55 -16.89
N LEU A 130 -8.79 13.95 -17.68
CA LEU A 130 -10.25 14.04 -17.50
C LEU A 130 -10.97 12.69 -17.59
N ASP A 131 -10.33 11.64 -18.11
CA ASP A 131 -11.03 10.39 -18.45
C ASP A 131 -10.53 9.19 -17.64
N SER A 132 -10.13 9.40 -16.38
CA SER A 132 -9.65 8.33 -15.50
C SER A 132 -10.40 8.31 -14.16
N PRO A 133 -11.67 7.83 -14.14
CA PRO A 133 -12.50 7.85 -12.94
C PRO A 133 -12.15 6.73 -11.95
N ASN A 134 -12.59 6.89 -10.70
CA ASN A 134 -12.45 5.95 -9.59
C ASN A 134 -10.99 5.62 -9.26
N LEU A 135 -10.25 6.62 -8.79
CA LEU A 135 -8.86 6.49 -8.37
C LEU A 135 -8.66 7.06 -6.97
N VAL A 136 -7.79 6.39 -6.20
CA VAL A 136 -7.19 6.91 -4.97
C VAL A 136 -5.71 6.57 -5.02
N GLU A 137 -4.88 7.55 -5.33
CA GLU A 137 -3.51 7.29 -5.81
C GLU A 137 -2.46 8.17 -5.12
N TRP A 138 -1.26 7.61 -5.08
CA TRP A 138 -0.03 8.36 -4.89
C TRP A 138 0.64 8.49 -6.24
N ASP A 139 0.93 9.73 -6.62
CA ASP A 139 1.63 10.03 -7.87
C ASP A 139 2.92 10.79 -7.59
N TYR A 140 3.98 10.39 -8.29
CA TYR A 140 5.24 11.12 -8.35
C TYR A 140 5.50 11.62 -9.76
N PHE A 141 5.68 12.92 -9.90
CA PHE A 141 6.03 13.61 -11.13
C PHE A 141 7.50 14.07 -11.04
N PRO A 142 8.44 13.43 -11.75
CA PRO A 142 9.83 13.86 -11.77
C PRO A 142 10.02 15.26 -12.37
N ASP A 143 11.12 15.93 -12.02
CA ASP A 143 11.36 17.29 -12.50
C ASP A 143 11.65 17.36 -14.01
N THR A 144 10.99 18.29 -14.70
CA THR A 144 11.28 18.70 -16.09
C THR A 144 11.59 20.20 -16.20
N GLY A 145 11.97 20.84 -15.10
CA GLY A 145 12.23 22.27 -14.97
C GLY A 145 11.18 23.05 -14.15
N PHE A 146 10.20 22.37 -13.56
CA PHE A 146 9.11 22.95 -12.76
C PHE A 146 9.13 22.51 -11.28
N GLY A 147 10.08 21.65 -10.92
CA GLY A 147 10.20 21.00 -9.61
C GLY A 147 9.51 19.64 -9.59
N ALA A 148 10.20 18.62 -9.10
CA ALA A 148 9.57 17.33 -8.83
C ALA A 148 8.48 17.45 -7.78
N THR A 149 7.41 16.70 -7.98
CA THR A 149 6.18 16.82 -7.19
C THR A 149 5.69 15.46 -6.73
N VAL A 150 5.37 15.33 -5.45
CA VAL A 150 4.51 14.25 -4.95
C VAL A 150 3.09 14.79 -4.85
N SER A 151 2.18 14.15 -5.59
CA SER A 151 0.81 14.62 -5.76
C SER A 151 -0.20 13.49 -5.53
N PRO A 152 -0.56 13.17 -4.27
CA PRO A 152 -1.65 12.23 -4.05
C PRO A 152 -2.95 12.79 -4.62
N ALA A 153 -3.80 11.91 -5.17
CA ALA A 153 -5.02 12.32 -5.85
C ALA A 153 -6.22 11.38 -5.56
N LEU A 154 -7.41 11.97 -5.68
CA LEU A 154 -8.71 11.32 -5.69
C LEU A 154 -9.38 11.64 -7.04
N ALA A 155 -9.90 10.62 -7.72
CA ALA A 155 -10.74 10.78 -8.91
C ALA A 155 -12.12 10.17 -8.67
N SER A 156 -13.17 10.95 -8.87
CA SER A 156 -14.55 10.49 -8.67
C SER A 156 -14.98 9.51 -9.74
N ASP A 157 -16.16 8.92 -9.61
CA ASP A 157 -16.80 8.10 -10.65
C ASP A 157 -17.07 8.87 -11.95
N LYS A 158 -17.05 10.21 -11.90
CA LYS A 158 -17.17 11.14 -13.03
C LYS A 158 -15.86 11.84 -13.39
N SER A 159 -14.74 11.37 -12.87
CA SER A 159 -13.41 11.97 -13.09
C SER A 159 -13.30 13.42 -12.61
N GLU A 160 -14.00 13.78 -11.53
CA GLU A 160 -13.69 15.02 -10.82
C GLU A 160 -12.45 14.76 -9.96
N PHE A 161 -11.43 15.61 -10.06
CA PHE A 161 -10.17 15.42 -9.36
C PHE A 161 -10.06 16.31 -8.13
N SER A 162 -9.50 15.76 -7.06
CA SER A 162 -8.92 16.50 -5.96
C SER A 162 -7.49 16.00 -5.79
N ALA A 163 -6.51 16.90 -5.70
CA ALA A 163 -5.11 16.54 -5.58
C ALA A 163 -4.39 17.45 -4.59
N GLY A 164 -3.40 16.89 -3.89
CA GLY A 164 -2.42 17.64 -3.11
C GLY A 164 -1.19 17.89 -3.97
N PHE A 165 -0.51 19.02 -3.82
CA PHE A 165 0.71 19.32 -4.59
C PHE A 165 1.84 19.65 -3.63
N THR A 166 2.79 18.73 -3.48
CA THR A 166 3.99 18.92 -2.65
C THR A 166 5.18 19.10 -3.57
N PHE A 167 5.69 20.32 -3.67
CA PHE A 167 6.85 20.62 -4.51
C PHE A 167 7.72 21.72 -3.86
N PRO A 168 9.05 21.64 -4.00
CA PRO A 168 9.80 20.52 -4.59
C PRO A 168 9.79 19.29 -3.66
N ALA A 169 9.68 18.09 -4.24
CA ALA A 169 9.67 16.81 -3.53
C ALA A 169 10.38 15.74 -4.37
N GLU A 170 11.67 15.93 -4.67
CA GLU A 170 12.47 15.03 -5.51
C GLU A 170 12.79 13.72 -4.78
N LEU A 171 12.44 12.58 -5.39
CA LEU A 171 12.87 11.27 -4.93
C LEU A 171 14.30 10.98 -5.42
N LEU A 172 15.19 10.64 -4.50
CA LEU A 172 16.55 10.28 -4.83
C LEU A 172 16.64 8.84 -5.35
N ILE A 173 17.26 8.68 -6.52
CA ILE A 173 17.51 7.36 -7.13
C ILE A 173 18.27 6.43 -6.17
N GLY A 174 17.83 5.19 -6.09
CA GLY A 174 18.39 4.14 -5.22
C GLY A 174 18.05 4.29 -3.74
N LYS A 175 17.26 5.29 -3.34
CA LYS A 175 16.71 5.39 -1.98
C LYS A 175 15.36 4.67 -1.90
N THR A 176 15.10 4.04 -0.76
CA THR A 176 13.82 3.41 -0.50
C THR A 176 12.90 4.39 0.21
N TYR A 177 11.72 4.58 -0.36
CA TYR A 177 10.65 5.37 0.24
C TYR A 177 9.54 4.44 0.71
N SER A 178 9.18 4.52 1.99
CA SER A 178 7.92 3.94 2.49
C SER A 178 6.84 4.99 2.36
N VAL A 179 5.71 4.65 1.75
CA VAL A 179 4.58 5.54 1.52
C VAL A 179 3.36 4.95 2.19
N LYS A 180 2.60 5.77 2.92
CA LYS A 180 1.31 5.41 3.49
C LYS A 180 0.27 6.44 3.07
N LEU A 181 -0.84 5.96 2.52
CA LEU A 181 -2.03 6.77 2.27
C LEU A 181 -3.13 6.34 3.23
N SER A 182 -3.80 7.30 3.85
CA SER A 182 -4.93 7.07 4.77
C SER A 182 -6.09 7.98 4.41
N PHE A 183 -7.22 7.39 4.05
CA PHE A 183 -8.46 8.11 3.81
C PHE A 183 -9.34 8.05 5.06
N ASN A 184 -9.77 9.23 5.52
CA ASN A 184 -10.75 9.38 6.59
C ASN A 184 -12.10 9.75 5.97
N ALA A 185 -13.09 8.86 6.08
CA ALA A 185 -14.42 9.06 5.51
C ALA A 185 -15.24 10.17 6.19
N GLU A 186 -15.02 10.43 7.49
CA GLU A 186 -15.70 11.48 8.24
C GLU A 186 -15.17 12.87 7.83
N GLU A 187 -13.85 12.99 7.72
CA GLU A 187 -13.18 14.25 7.33
C GLU A 187 -13.14 14.45 5.80
N LYS A 188 -13.46 13.40 5.02
CA LYS A 188 -13.31 13.33 3.57
C LYS A 188 -11.92 13.78 3.12
N LEU A 189 -10.91 13.24 3.80
CA LEU A 189 -9.53 13.70 3.74
C LEU A 189 -8.59 12.51 3.49
N LEU A 190 -7.77 12.60 2.44
CA LEU A 190 -6.65 11.70 2.18
C LEU A 190 -5.37 12.33 2.72
N LYS A 191 -4.70 11.62 3.62
CA LYS A 191 -3.38 11.97 4.14
C LYS A 191 -2.33 11.03 3.56
N THR A 192 -1.15 11.58 3.28
CA THR A 192 -0.01 10.83 2.80
C THR A 192 1.18 11.08 3.72
N ASP A 193 1.74 10.00 4.27
CA ASP A 193 2.96 10.01 5.06
C ASP A 193 4.06 9.29 4.29
N MET A 194 5.28 9.84 4.32
CA MET A 194 6.44 9.25 3.64
C MET A 194 7.66 9.17 4.54
N LEU A 195 8.39 8.07 4.41
CA LEU A 195 9.70 7.87 5.04
C LEU A 195 10.76 7.65 3.96
N GLU A 196 11.94 8.26 4.11
CA GLU A 196 13.13 7.94 3.33
C GLU A 196 14.05 7.06 4.17
N ASN A 197 14.29 5.82 3.74
CA ASN A 197 15.06 4.80 4.47
C ASN A 197 14.66 4.69 5.95
N GLY A 198 13.35 4.69 6.21
CA GLY A 198 12.75 4.56 7.54
C GLY A 198 12.73 5.84 8.39
N LYS A 199 13.21 6.98 7.87
CA LYS A 199 13.14 8.28 8.57
C LYS A 199 12.04 9.15 7.98
N PRO A 200 11.31 9.95 8.79
CA PRO A 200 10.37 10.93 8.27
C PRO A 200 11.01 11.79 7.18
N TRP A 201 10.32 11.93 6.05
CA TRP A 201 10.83 12.66 4.90
C TRP A 201 10.24 14.07 4.84
N GLU A 202 9.25 14.30 3.98
CA GLU A 202 8.60 15.59 3.78
C GLU A 202 7.15 15.58 4.27
N LYS A 203 6.60 16.76 4.58
CA LYS A 203 5.16 16.91 4.82
C LYS A 203 4.43 16.97 3.50
N ILE A 204 3.70 15.91 3.16
CA ILE A 204 2.91 15.85 1.94
C ILE A 204 1.60 16.62 2.11
N ALA A 205 1.20 17.36 1.08
CA ALA A 205 -0.07 18.06 1.01
C ALA A 205 -1.25 17.08 1.13
N GLU A 206 -2.18 17.38 2.04
CA GLU A 206 -3.40 16.59 2.21
C GLU A 206 -4.37 16.85 1.06
N VAL A 207 -5.16 15.83 0.70
CA VAL A 207 -6.20 15.95 -0.33
C VAL A 207 -7.56 15.98 0.34
N LYS A 208 -8.21 17.14 0.30
CA LYS A 208 -9.60 17.25 0.74
C LYS A 208 -10.52 17.00 -0.45
N MET A 209 -11.46 16.08 -0.29
CA MET A 209 -12.51 15.86 -1.28
C MET A 209 -13.40 17.11 -1.36
N GLY A 210 -13.58 17.63 -2.58
CA GLY A 210 -14.46 18.76 -2.83
C GLY A 210 -15.92 18.46 -2.48
N SER A 211 -16.72 19.50 -2.19
CA SER A 211 -18.15 19.34 -1.87
C SER A 211 -18.97 18.77 -3.03
N ASP A 212 -18.54 19.04 -4.26
CA ASP A 212 -19.23 18.63 -5.48
C ASP A 212 -18.68 17.31 -6.05
N PHE A 213 -17.77 16.65 -5.32
CA PHE A 213 -17.13 15.40 -5.73
C PHE A 213 -18.12 14.23 -5.64
N SER A 214 -18.35 13.54 -6.76
CA SER A 214 -19.42 12.55 -6.95
C SER A 214 -19.22 11.19 -6.25
N GLY A 215 -18.20 11.07 -5.39
CA GLY A 215 -17.80 9.82 -4.73
C GLY A 215 -16.90 8.95 -5.62
N PHE A 216 -16.35 7.88 -5.06
CA PHE A 216 -15.50 6.94 -5.82
C PHE A 216 -15.83 5.49 -5.42
N PHE A 217 -15.49 4.55 -6.30
CA PHE A 217 -15.69 3.12 -6.06
C PHE A 217 -14.43 2.35 -6.44
N VAL A 218 -13.55 2.01 -5.51
CA VAL A 218 -12.28 1.32 -5.81
C VAL A 218 -12.27 -0.11 -5.26
N ASP A 219 -11.78 -1.07 -6.05
CA ASP A 219 -11.92 -2.51 -5.75
C ASP A 219 -10.62 -3.32 -5.90
N ALA A 220 -9.52 -2.67 -6.27
CA ALA A 220 -8.20 -3.27 -6.38
C ALA A 220 -7.10 -2.30 -5.97
N PHE A 221 -6.04 -2.84 -5.35
CA PHE A 221 -4.75 -2.16 -5.32
C PHE A 221 -4.02 -2.41 -6.64
N SER A 222 -3.35 -1.39 -7.18
CA SER A 222 -2.66 -1.43 -8.47
C SER A 222 -1.33 -0.69 -8.42
N ILE A 223 -0.33 -1.30 -9.05
CA ILE A 223 0.85 -0.62 -9.58
C ILE A 223 0.54 -0.30 -11.04
N SER A 224 0.40 0.98 -11.34
CA SER A 224 -0.21 1.44 -12.58
C SER A 224 0.83 2.06 -13.50
N ASN A 225 0.91 1.55 -14.73
CA ASN A 225 1.51 2.25 -15.84
C ASN A 225 0.40 2.92 -16.65
N PHE A 226 0.39 4.25 -16.68
CA PHE A 226 -0.55 4.99 -17.51
C PHE A 226 0.11 5.45 -18.81
N SER A 227 -0.68 5.44 -19.88
CA SER A 227 -0.26 5.99 -21.17
C SER A 227 -0.40 7.50 -21.16
N ALA A 228 0.62 8.19 -21.63
CA ALA A 228 0.59 9.63 -21.90
C ALA A 228 0.28 9.94 -23.37
N LYS A 229 -0.33 9.01 -24.13
CA LYS A 229 -0.50 9.14 -25.58
C LYS A 229 -1.19 10.43 -25.99
N ASP A 230 -2.21 10.85 -25.23
CA ASP A 230 -3.03 12.04 -25.50
C ASP A 230 -2.61 13.26 -24.67
N SER A 231 -1.37 13.29 -24.19
CA SER A 231 -0.77 14.43 -23.50
C SER A 231 0.57 14.86 -24.12
N GLU A 232 1.04 16.03 -23.69
CA GLU A 232 2.39 16.57 -23.98
C GLU A 232 3.43 16.12 -22.94
N SER A 233 3.13 15.07 -22.17
CA SER A 233 4.00 14.54 -21.13
C SER A 233 4.69 13.24 -21.54
N SER A 234 5.86 12.97 -20.97
CA SER A 234 6.52 11.69 -21.12
C SER A 234 7.27 11.27 -19.85
N LEU A 235 7.28 9.96 -19.60
CA LEU A 235 7.99 9.30 -18.51
C LEU A 235 8.50 7.94 -18.97
N LEU A 236 9.75 7.67 -18.61
CA LEU A 236 10.32 6.34 -18.49
C LEU A 236 11.00 6.23 -17.13
N ALA A 237 10.47 5.41 -16.24
CA ALA A 237 11.06 5.11 -14.94
C ALA A 237 11.13 3.60 -14.71
N ILE A 238 12.13 3.18 -13.97
CA ILE A 238 12.34 1.78 -13.59
C ILE A 238 12.58 1.74 -12.09
N GLY A 239 11.98 0.79 -11.41
CA GLY A 239 12.17 0.63 -9.98
C GLY A 239 11.62 -0.68 -9.44
N THR A 240 11.60 -0.79 -8.12
CA THR A 240 11.05 -1.93 -7.39
C THR A 240 9.97 -1.47 -6.42
N VAL A 241 8.94 -2.30 -6.25
CA VAL A 241 7.85 -2.10 -5.30
C VAL A 241 7.79 -3.30 -4.36
N ASP A 242 7.59 -3.06 -3.06
CA ASP A 242 7.55 -4.11 -2.04
C ASP A 242 6.76 -3.71 -0.78
N ASP A 243 6.63 -4.63 0.19
CA ASP A 243 6.05 -4.47 1.53
C ASP A 243 4.68 -3.76 1.52
N ILE A 244 3.81 -4.21 0.62
CA ILE A 244 2.48 -3.64 0.38
C ILE A 244 1.53 -4.15 1.45
N ALA A 245 0.76 -3.27 2.09
CA ALA A 245 -0.36 -3.67 2.95
C ALA A 245 -1.59 -2.79 2.71
N ILE A 246 -2.77 -3.38 2.78
CA ILE A 246 -4.06 -2.68 2.66
C ILE A 246 -4.98 -3.11 3.79
N THR A 247 -5.65 -2.14 4.41
CA THR A 247 -6.59 -2.36 5.51
C THR A 247 -7.70 -1.31 5.51
N SER A 248 -8.85 -1.64 6.08
CA SER A 248 -9.97 -0.73 6.30
C SER A 248 -10.28 -0.62 7.80
N SER A 249 -11.08 0.37 8.19
CA SER A 249 -11.54 0.51 9.59
C SER A 249 -12.37 -0.69 10.07
N GLY A 250 -12.97 -1.46 9.15
CA GLY A 250 -13.69 -2.70 9.44
C GLY A 250 -12.85 -3.97 9.32
N SER A 251 -11.57 -3.87 8.93
CA SER A 251 -10.70 -5.04 8.77
C SER A 251 -10.24 -5.55 10.13
N LEU A 252 -10.21 -6.87 10.30
CA LEU A 252 -9.58 -7.49 11.45
C LEU A 252 -8.05 -7.50 11.24
N PRO A 253 -7.24 -7.20 12.27
CA PRO A 253 -5.79 -7.26 12.18
C PRO A 253 -5.33 -8.67 11.81
N SER A 254 -4.29 -8.74 11.00
CA SER A 254 -3.57 -9.98 10.76
C SER A 254 -2.12 -9.82 11.22
N LEU A 255 -1.60 -10.82 11.91
CA LEU A 255 -0.20 -10.86 12.31
C LEU A 255 0.62 -11.55 11.24
N ILE A 256 1.74 -10.93 10.87
CA ILE A 256 2.67 -11.40 9.85
C ILE A 256 4.12 -11.37 10.35
N GLY A 257 5.02 -12.00 9.60
CA GLY A 257 6.46 -11.94 9.89
C GLY A 257 6.84 -12.59 11.22
N MET A 258 6.07 -13.59 11.67
CA MET A 258 6.31 -14.27 12.94
C MET A 258 7.70 -14.92 12.96
N LYS A 259 8.57 -14.43 13.85
CA LYS A 259 9.88 -15.03 14.15
C LYS A 259 9.90 -15.47 15.61
N THR A 260 10.50 -16.63 15.89
CA THR A 260 10.67 -17.15 17.25
C THR A 260 12.12 -17.60 17.45
N ASN A 261 12.84 -16.99 18.38
CA ASN A 261 14.17 -17.43 18.82
C ASN A 261 14.16 -17.59 20.34
N ASP A 262 14.42 -18.79 20.85
CA ASP A 262 14.76 -19.10 22.26
C ASP A 262 14.07 -18.21 23.33
N SER A 263 12.74 -18.12 23.29
CA SER A 263 11.80 -17.38 24.19
C SER A 263 11.35 -15.97 23.76
N GLU A 264 11.92 -15.40 22.71
CA GLU A 264 11.47 -14.15 22.10
C GLU A 264 10.68 -14.45 20.83
N TRP A 265 9.53 -13.78 20.68
CA TRP A 265 8.82 -13.76 19.41
C TRP A 265 8.59 -12.33 18.95
N GLN A 266 8.59 -12.15 17.64
CA GLN A 266 8.25 -10.91 16.98
C GLN A 266 7.18 -11.19 15.93
N ALA A 267 6.17 -10.33 15.83
CA ALA A 267 5.31 -10.23 14.66
C ALA A 267 5.10 -8.76 14.31
N LYS A 268 4.57 -8.49 13.13
CA LYS A 268 4.10 -7.16 12.75
C LYS A 268 2.67 -7.22 12.24
N THR A 269 1.99 -6.07 12.24
CA THR A 269 0.66 -5.88 11.66
C THR A 269 0.59 -4.49 11.03
N PHE A 270 -0.32 -4.31 10.08
CA PHE A 270 -0.66 -2.99 9.55
C PHE A 270 -2.09 -2.65 9.94
N LEU A 271 -2.25 -1.58 10.72
CA LEU A 271 -3.53 -1.12 11.25
C LEU A 271 -3.90 0.22 10.64
N TYR A 272 -5.19 0.39 10.32
CA TYR A 272 -5.73 1.69 9.92
C TYR A 272 -5.55 2.72 11.06
N ASP A 273 -5.97 2.33 12.26
CA ASP A 273 -5.88 3.13 13.47
C ASP A 273 -5.36 2.25 14.61
N SER A 274 -4.07 2.37 14.90
CA SER A 274 -3.41 1.60 15.96
C SER A 274 -3.91 1.94 17.35
N ASN A 275 -4.44 3.16 17.57
CA ASN A 275 -4.88 3.63 18.88
C ASN A 275 -6.16 2.94 19.36
N LYS A 276 -6.92 2.33 18.43
CA LYS A 276 -8.10 1.52 18.77
C LYS A 276 -7.73 0.18 19.38
N TRP A 277 -6.52 -0.34 19.10
CA TRP A 277 -6.16 -1.70 19.44
C TRP A 277 -5.34 -1.77 20.72
N LYS A 278 -5.66 -2.77 21.54
CA LYS A 278 -4.92 -3.17 22.73
C LYS A 278 -4.29 -4.52 22.51
N ILE A 279 -3.16 -4.75 23.17
CA ILE A 279 -2.49 -6.06 23.18
C ILE A 279 -2.90 -6.77 24.46
N GLU A 280 -3.39 -8.00 24.35
CA GLU A 280 -3.72 -8.85 25.49
C GLU A 280 -2.91 -10.14 25.45
N GLY A 281 -2.55 -10.64 26.64
CA GLY A 281 -1.82 -11.89 26.82
C GLY A 281 -2.59 -12.88 27.67
N SER A 282 -2.41 -14.18 27.38
CA SER A 282 -2.97 -15.27 28.16
C SER A 282 -1.97 -16.42 28.33
N GLY A 283 -2.01 -17.07 29.49
CA GLY A 283 -1.28 -18.32 29.75
C GLY A 283 -2.12 -19.58 29.52
N ASP A 284 -3.45 -19.45 29.41
CA ASP A 284 -4.40 -20.57 29.46
C ASP A 284 -5.56 -20.47 28.47
N PHE A 285 -5.56 -19.44 27.59
CA PHE A 285 -6.65 -19.04 26.69
C PHE A 285 -7.97 -18.61 27.33
N ARG A 286 -8.11 -18.70 28.65
CA ARG A 286 -9.35 -18.40 29.38
C ARG A 286 -9.31 -17.00 29.97
N SER A 287 -8.18 -16.66 30.57
CA SER A 287 -7.97 -15.37 31.23
C SER A 287 -7.06 -14.52 30.36
N TRP A 288 -7.57 -13.38 29.90
CA TRP A 288 -6.85 -12.43 29.08
C TRP A 288 -6.60 -11.17 29.89
N ASN A 289 -5.33 -10.74 29.93
CA ASN A 289 -4.92 -9.52 30.59
C ASN A 289 -4.36 -8.55 29.56
N GLN A 290 -4.79 -7.30 29.62
CA GLN A 290 -4.16 -6.24 28.83
C GLN A 290 -2.69 -6.14 29.21
N LEU A 291 -1.84 -6.11 28.19
CA LEU A 291 -0.41 -5.88 28.34
C LEU A 291 -0.16 -4.39 28.14
N ASP A 292 0.67 -3.83 29.01
CA ASP A 292 1.14 -2.45 28.89
C ASP A 292 2.33 -2.43 27.93
N LEU A 293 2.04 -2.63 26.64
CA LEU A 293 3.01 -2.65 25.55
C LEU A 293 2.63 -1.58 24.54
N ASP A 294 3.56 -0.68 24.26
CA ASP A 294 3.45 0.23 23.12
C ASP A 294 3.84 -0.50 21.83
N PHE A 295 3.15 -0.18 20.74
CA PHE A 295 3.58 -0.59 19.41
C PHE A 295 4.83 0.18 19.02
N GLU A 296 5.92 -0.52 18.70
CA GLU A 296 6.99 0.09 17.91
C GLU A 296 6.49 0.24 16.47
N SER A 297 6.50 1.44 15.92
CA SER A 297 6.09 1.68 14.53
C SER A 297 7.32 1.79 13.64
N VAL A 298 7.51 0.82 12.75
CA VAL A 298 8.61 0.83 11.76
C VAL A 298 8.01 0.68 10.37
N ASN A 299 8.33 1.62 9.47
CA ASN A 299 7.77 1.68 8.11
C ASN A 299 6.23 1.55 8.09
N PHE A 300 5.56 2.22 9.03
CA PHE A 300 4.11 2.20 9.25
C PHE A 300 3.49 0.89 9.74
N PHE A 301 4.28 -0.18 9.89
CA PHE A 301 3.84 -1.41 10.55
C PHE A 301 4.04 -1.30 12.06
N GLN A 302 3.07 -1.82 12.80
CA GLN A 302 3.13 -1.98 14.24
C GLN A 302 3.83 -3.31 14.55
N TYR A 303 4.96 -3.24 15.24
CA TYR A 303 5.72 -4.40 15.67
C TYR A 303 5.31 -4.78 17.09
N LEU A 304 5.08 -6.08 17.24
CA LEU A 304 4.79 -6.75 18.49
C LEU A 304 6.02 -7.57 18.84
N GLN A 305 6.60 -7.30 20.01
CA GLN A 305 7.72 -8.06 20.55
C GLN A 305 7.36 -8.48 21.97
N ASN A 306 7.67 -9.71 22.35
CA ASN A 306 7.47 -10.16 23.72
C ASN A 306 8.62 -9.71 24.61
N PRO A 307 8.39 -8.87 25.63
CA PRO A 307 9.36 -8.70 26.70
C PRO A 307 9.23 -9.90 27.66
N THR A 308 9.64 -11.10 27.23
CA THR A 308 9.90 -12.29 28.08
C THR A 308 9.08 -12.38 29.37
N ASN A 309 7.74 -12.45 29.28
CA ASN A 309 6.93 -12.61 30.51
C ASN A 309 6.64 -14.08 30.78
N LYS A 310 7.31 -14.67 31.77
CA LYS A 310 7.16 -16.08 32.16
C LYS A 310 5.70 -16.33 32.59
N GLY A 311 4.93 -16.99 31.72
CA GLY A 311 3.55 -17.37 31.97
C GLY A 311 2.56 -16.97 30.87
N ILE A 312 2.94 -16.06 29.97
CA ILE A 312 2.14 -15.72 28.79
C ILE A 312 2.58 -16.62 27.63
N GLN A 313 1.62 -17.31 27.03
CA GLN A 313 1.84 -18.23 25.90
C GLN A 313 1.08 -17.78 24.65
N PHE A 314 0.05 -16.97 24.80
CA PHE A 314 -0.86 -16.54 23.73
C PHE A 314 -1.04 -15.03 23.77
N TYR A 315 -1.19 -14.43 22.59
CA TYR A 315 -1.40 -12.99 22.42
C TYR A 315 -2.62 -12.76 21.54
N ARG A 316 -3.26 -11.60 21.67
CA ARG A 316 -4.26 -11.13 20.71
C ARG A 316 -4.29 -9.61 20.67
N LEU A 317 -4.85 -9.10 19.57
CA LEU A 317 -5.28 -7.73 19.46
C LEU A 317 -6.78 -7.65 19.76
N SER A 318 -7.19 -6.76 20.66
CA SER A 318 -8.59 -6.50 21.02
C SER A 318 -8.90 -5.00 20.90
N HIS A 319 -10.14 -4.66 20.58
CA HIS A 319 -10.67 -3.30 20.64
C HIS A 319 -12.11 -3.31 21.13
#